data_AF-A0A0Q6KN41-F1
#
_entry.id   AF-A0A0Q6KN41-F1
#
_cell.length_a   1.000
_cell.length_b   1.000
_cell.length_c   1.000
_cell.angle_alpha   90.00
_cell.angle_beta   90.00
_cell.angle_gamma   90.00
#
_symmetry.space_group_name_H-M   'P 1'
#
loop_
_entity.id
_entity.type
_entity.pdbx_description
1 polymer ?
#
loop_
_entity_poly.entity_id
_entity_poly.type
_entity_poly.pdbx_seq_one_letter_code
_entity_poly.pdbx_strand_id
1 'polypeptide(L)' 'MVQRSKRSLSLGKVDEMQREVRAFEWKVRGWAAEVPIGSAVYLGLDPLNHSLGLMMRILNREKDGGDFERRYGEGGIE' A
#
# COMPACT_ATOMS: atom_id res chain seq x y z
N MET A 1 -1.57 -23.29 9.98
CA MET A 1 -1.90 -21.99 9.38
C MET A 1 -2.56 -21.15 10.47
N VAL A 2 -1.86 -20.16 11.05
CA VAL A 2 -2.43 -19.32 12.13
C VAL A 2 -3.41 -18.33 11.53
N GLN A 3 -4.69 -18.53 11.77
CA GLN A 3 -5.74 -17.58 11.43
C GLN A 3 -5.58 -16.37 12.37
N ARG A 4 -4.83 -15.35 11.95
CA ARG A 4 -4.86 -14.06 12.66
C ARG A 4 -6.32 -13.59 12.62
N SER A 5 -6.96 -13.44 13.77
CA SER A 5 -8.27 -12.80 13.87
C SER A 5 -8.24 -11.52 13.04
N LYS A 6 -9.31 -11.24 12.30
CA LYS A 6 -9.56 -9.96 11.61
C LYS A 6 -9.52 -8.82 12.65
N ARG A 7 -8.33 -8.43 13.10
CA ARG A 7 -8.15 -7.26 13.94
C ARG A 7 -8.39 -6.08 13.03
N SER A 8 -9.54 -5.44 13.19
CA SER A 8 -9.77 -4.12 12.61
C SER A 8 -8.62 -3.22 13.05
N LEU A 9 -8.00 -2.55 12.08
CA LEU A 9 -6.97 -1.57 12.37
C LEU A 9 -7.66 -0.41 13.11
N SER A 10 -7.10 0.03 14.25
CA SER A 10 -7.64 1.22 14.91
C SER A 10 -7.39 2.45 14.04
N LEU A 11 -8.32 3.40 14.03
CA LEU A 11 -8.19 4.63 13.24
C LEU A 11 -6.87 5.36 13.53
N GLY A 12 -6.45 5.40 14.80
CA GLY A 12 -5.16 5.99 15.19
C GLY A 12 -3.97 5.28 14.54
N LYS A 13 -4.02 3.94 14.39
CA LYS A 13 -2.96 3.19 13.71
C LYS A 13 -3.00 3.39 12.19
N VAL A 14 -4.19 3.55 11.60
CA VAL A 14 -4.32 3.89 10.18
C VAL A 14 -3.68 5.25 9.90
N ASP A 15 -3.96 6.27 10.71
CA ASP A 15 -3.35 7.61 10.57
C ASP A 15 -1.82 7.58 10.73
N GLU A 16 -1.31 6.81 11.70
CA GLU A 16 0.13 6.59 11.88
C GLU A 16 0.75 5.96 10.63
N MET A 17 0.17 4.87 10.12
CA MET A 17 0.66 4.19 8.91
C MET A 17 0.58 5.08 7.68
N GLN A 18 -0.47 5.89 7.52
CA GLN A 18 -0.58 6.85 6.41
C GLN A 18 0.54 7.89 6.44
N ARG A 19 0.86 8.41 7.64
CA ARG A 19 1.95 9.37 7.81
C ARG A 19 3.29 8.75 7.41
N GLU A 20 3.58 7.55 7.88
CA GLU A 20 4.83 6.85 7.57
C GLU A 20 4.96 6.48 6.10
N VAL A 21 3.91 5.89 5.50
CA VAL A 21 3.90 5.51 4.08
C VAL A 21 4.08 6.74 3.21
N ARG A 22 3.38 7.84 3.49
CA ARG A 22 3.54 9.11 2.76
C ARG A 22 4.96 9.65 2.88
N ALA A 23 5.53 9.68 4.08
CA ALA A 23 6.90 10.15 4.29
C ALA A 23 7.93 9.30 3.53
N PHE A 24 7.72 7.98 3.48
CA PHE A 24 8.60 7.09 2.74
C PHE A 24 8.41 7.21 1.23
N GLU A 25 7.18 7.34 0.74
CA GLU A 25 6.88 7.62 -0.68
C GLU A 25 7.64 8.87 -1.16
N TRP A 26 7.62 9.96 -0.39
CA TRP A 26 8.38 11.17 -0.73
C TRP A 26 9.89 10.92 -0.84
N LYS A 27 10.47 10.11 0.04
CA LYS A 27 11.90 9.74 -0.04
C LYS A 27 12.19 8.91 -1.28
N VAL A 28 11.38 7.89 -1.54
CA VAL A 28 11.55 7.01 -2.72
C VAL A 28 11.42 7.81 -4.02
N ARG A 29 10.47 8.75 -4.10
CA ARG A 29 10.36 9.68 -5.24
C ARG A 29 11.59 10.57 -5.40
N GLY A 30 12.14 11.08 -4.29
CA GLY A 30 13.38 11.84 -4.30
C GLY A 30 14.54 11.05 -4.90
N TRP A 31 14.76 9.83 -4.41
CA TRP A 31 15.79 8.94 -4.95
C TRP A 31 15.55 8.59 -6.43
N ALA A 32 14.30 8.32 -6.81
CA ALA A 32 13.97 8.00 -8.20
C ALA A 32 14.24 9.18 -9.16
N ALA A 33 14.13 10.42 -8.68
CA ALA A 33 14.43 11.62 -9.46
C ALA A 33 15.94 11.88 -9.60
N GLU A 34 16.77 11.34 -8.71
CA GLU A 34 18.24 11.51 -8.74
C GLU A 34 18.96 10.46 -9.60
N VAL A 35 18.29 9.37 -9.96
CA VAL A 35 18.90 8.25 -10.70
C VAL A 35 18.51 8.28 -12.19
N PRO A 36 19.41 7.84 -13.10
CA PRO A 36 19.07 7.72 -14.51
C PRO A 36 17.91 6.76 -14.76
N ILE A 37 16.96 7.19 -15.59
CA ILE A 37 15.84 6.37 -16.05
C ILE A 37 16.39 5.12 -16.74
N GLY A 38 15.84 3.95 -16.40
CA GLY A 38 16.26 2.66 -16.95
C GLY A 38 17.47 2.02 -16.27
N SER A 39 18.10 2.69 -15.30
CA SER A 39 19.10 2.04 -14.43
C SER A 39 18.44 0.96 -13.57
N ALA A 40 19.21 -0.05 -13.14
CA ALA A 40 18.72 -1.09 -12.24
C ALA A 40 18.12 -0.52 -10.94
N VAL A 41 18.71 0.58 -10.44
CA VAL A 41 18.22 1.29 -9.25
C VAL A 41 16.86 1.93 -9.54
N TYR A 42 16.72 2.66 -10.66
CA TYR A 42 15.44 3.24 -11.06
C TYR A 42 14.35 2.17 -11.23
N LEU A 43 14.68 1.05 -11.89
CA LEU A 43 13.78 -0.07 -12.10
C LEU A 43 13.34 -0.75 -10.79
N GLY A 44 14.14 -0.66 -9.72
CA GLY A 44 13.73 -1.09 -8.38
C GLY A 44 12.88 -0.06 -7.64
N LEU A 45 13.17 1.24 -7.82
CA LEU A 45 12.47 2.32 -7.14
C LEU A 45 11.08 2.60 -7.71
N ASP A 46 10.88 2.45 -9.01
CA ASP A 46 9.60 2.74 -9.68
C ASP A 46 8.44 1.83 -9.20
N PRO A 47 8.59 0.49 -9.16
CA PRO A 47 7.57 -0.39 -8.60
C PRO A 47 7.33 -0.17 -7.10
N LEU A 48 8.38 0.18 -6.34
CA LEU A 48 8.27 0.50 -4.92
C LEU A 48 7.41 1.76 -4.71
N ASN A 49 7.69 2.82 -5.47
CA ASN A 49 6.91 4.06 -5.44
C ASN A 49 5.43 3.79 -5.78
N HIS A 50 5.17 2.98 -6.82
CA HIS A 50 3.82 2.57 -7.18
C HIS A 50 3.12 1.81 -6.03
N SER A 51 3.83 0.87 -5.39
CA SER A 51 3.30 0.07 -4.28
C SER A 51 2.95 0.93 -3.06
N LEU A 52 3.75 1.95 -2.74
CA LEU A 52 3.48 2.90 -1.66
C LEU A 52 2.22 3.73 -1.96
N GLY A 53 2.04 4.15 -3.21
CA GLY A 53 0.81 4.82 -3.65
C GLY A 53 -0.44 3.93 -3.52
N LEU A 54 -0.33 2.64 -3.84
CA LEU A 54 -1.41 1.67 -3.62
C LEU A 54 -1.71 1.48 -2.13
N MET A 55 -0.68 1.39 -1.29
CA MET A 55 -0.84 1.27 0.16
C MET A 55 -1.56 2.48 0.76
N MET A 56 -1.27 3.70 0.30
CA MET A 56 -2.01 4.91 0.70
C MET A 56 -3.49 4.83 0.37
N ARG A 57 -3.85 4.33 -0.83
CA ARG A 57 -5.26 4.15 -1.23
C ARG A 57 -5.97 3.11 -0.36
N ILE A 58 -5.29 2.02 -0.04
CA ILE A 58 -5.82 0.97 0.85
C ILE A 58 -6.07 1.54 2.24
N LEU A 59 -5.12 2.28 2.81
CA LEU A 59 -5.27 2.89 4.13
C LEU A 59 -6.38 3.96 4.17
N ASN A 60 -6.55 4.74 3.10
CA ASN A 60 -7.69 5.66 2.99
C ASN A 60 -9.02 4.90 3.04
N ARG A 61 -9.14 3.81 2.28
CA ARG A 61 -10.34 2.98 2.29
C ARG A 61 -10.63 2.37 3.66
N GLU A 62 -9.60 1.89 4.36
CA GLU A 62 -9.72 1.40 5.74
C GLU A 62 -10.20 2.50 6.70
N LYS A 63 -9.73 3.73 6.52
CA LYS A 63 -10.16 4.90 7.29
C LYS A 63 -11.62 5.28 7.03
N ASP A 64 -12.06 5.19 5.78
CA ASP A 64 -13.44 5.50 5.36
C ASP A 64 -14.46 4.41 5.76
N GLY A 65 -14.02 3.36 6.48
CA GLY A 65 -14.87 2.24 6.86
C GLY A 65 -15.28 1.36 5.69
N GLY A 66 -14.53 1.44 4.58
CA GLY A 66 -14.75 0.62 3.40
C GLY A 66 -14.34 -0.81 3.68
N ASP A 67 -15.28 -1.62 4.16
CA ASP A 67 -15.09 -3.05 4.43
C ASP A 67 -14.30 -3.70 3.29
N PHE A 68 -13.23 -4.43 3.66
CA PHE A 68 -12.58 -5.41 2.78
C PHE A 68 -13.51 -6.62 2.62
N GLU A 69 -14.76 -6.39 2.23
CA GLU A 69 -15.66 -7.46 1.82
C GLU A 69 -15.13 -7.95 0.49
N ARG A 70 -14.35 -9.03 0.60
CA ARG A 70 -13.71 -9.75 -0.47
C ARG A 70 -14.78 -10.14 -1.50
N ARG A 71 -14.84 -9.45 -2.63
CA ARG A 71 -15.29 -10.06 -3.90
C ARG A 71 -14.20 -10.98 -4.48
N TYR A 72 -13.69 -11.89 -3.66
CA TYR A 72 -12.88 -13.01 -4.10
C TYR A 72 -13.58 -14.28 -3.63
N GLY A 73 -14.51 -14.78 -4.45
CA GLY A 73 -15.17 -16.05 -4.22
C GLY A 73 -16.61 -16.16 -4.73
N GLU A 74 -16.86 -15.89 -6.01
CA GLU A 74 -18.05 -16.44 -6.71
C GLU A 74 -17.76 -16.45 -8.23
N GLY A 75 -16.70 -17.16 -8.60
CA GLY A 75 -16.48 -17.64 -9.96
C GLY A 75 -16.61 -19.15 -9.90
N GLY A 76 -17.86 -19.63 -9.82
CA GLY A 76 -18.17 -21.04 -9.89
C GLY A 76 -17.62 -21.62 -11.20
N ILE A 77 -16.77 -22.62 -11.06
CA ILE A 77 -16.53 -23.61 -12.09
C ILE A 77 -17.74 -24.55 -12.10
N GLU A 78 -18.68 -24.29 -13.01
CA GLU A 78 -19.59 -25.29 -13.56
C GLU A 78 -19.62 -25.13 -15.08
#